data_AF-A0A9J6QWE0-F1
#
_entry.id   AF-A0A9J6QWE0-F1
#
_cell.length_a   1.000
_cell.length_b   1.000
_cell.length_c   1.000
_cell.angle_alpha   90.00
_cell.angle_beta   90.00
_cell.angle_gamma   90.00
#
_symmetry.space_group_name_H-M   'P 1'
#
loop_
_entity.id
_entity.type
_entity.pdbx_description
1 polymer ?
#
loop_
_entity_poly.entity_id
_entity_poly.type
_entity_poly.pdbx_seq_one_letter_code
_entity_poly.pdbx_strand_id
1 'polypeptide(L)'
;MNRLTARDKHGHAYYPKCFEHPCDGERSCCTYVAPECTFEGKVLDRLAAYEDTGLEPEQIHDWIPVSEGLPDEPFACDVTVLDSNQTTLDEFENVLPYHVGYDGEDWNDAEGNTIPFEVTAWKPAPEPYREG
;
A
#
# COMPACT_ATOMS: atom_id res chain seq x y z
N MET A 1 12.50 -0.93 6.16
CA MET A 1 11.86 -0.55 7.43
C MET A 1 12.34 -1.53 8.48
N ASN A 2 12.93 -1.02 9.56
CA ASN A 2 13.23 -1.89 10.69
C ASN A 2 11.92 -2.20 11.40
N ARG A 3 11.55 -3.49 11.45
CA ARG A 3 10.33 -3.95 12.10
C ARG A 3 10.30 -3.52 13.57
N LEU A 4 9.22 -2.87 13.95
CA LEU A 4 8.98 -2.39 15.30
C LEU A 4 8.19 -3.41 16.14
N THR A 5 7.37 -4.25 15.53
CA THR A 5 6.54 -5.23 16.27
C THR A 5 7.08 -6.65 16.24
N ALA A 6 6.70 -7.47 17.22
CA ALA A 6 6.82 -8.93 17.19
C ALA A 6 5.50 -9.56 17.67
N ARG A 7 5.34 -10.87 17.43
CA ARG A 7 4.17 -11.65 17.88
C ARG A 7 4.57 -12.65 18.95
N ASP A 8 3.74 -12.78 19.99
CA ASP A 8 3.93 -13.80 21.00
C ASP A 8 3.42 -15.18 20.53
N LYS A 9 3.54 -16.21 21.39
CA LYS A 9 3.06 -17.57 21.09
C LYS A 9 1.54 -17.68 20.89
N HIS A 10 0.78 -16.65 21.26
CA HIS A 10 -0.67 -16.55 21.11
C HIS A 10 -1.08 -15.68 19.91
N GLY A 11 -0.11 -15.08 19.21
CA GLY A 11 -0.32 -14.25 18.03
C GLY A 11 -0.49 -12.75 18.32
N HIS A 12 -0.41 -12.33 19.59
CA HIS A 12 -0.59 -10.92 19.97
C HIS A 12 0.64 -10.08 19.63
N ALA A 13 0.41 -8.90 19.03
CA ALA A 13 1.50 -7.99 18.70
C ALA A 13 2.03 -7.25 19.93
N TYR A 14 3.34 -7.07 20.00
CA TYR A 14 4.03 -6.29 21.03
C TYR A 14 5.25 -5.54 20.49
N TYR A 15 5.72 -4.52 21.21
CA TYR A 15 6.94 -3.76 20.90
C TYR A 15 8.16 -4.37 21.63
N PRO A 16 9.13 -5.02 20.96
CA PRO A 16 10.21 -5.75 21.63
C PRO A 16 11.10 -4.89 22.53
N LYS A 17 11.35 -3.64 22.15
CA LYS A 17 12.20 -2.73 22.95
C LYS A 17 11.58 -2.36 24.30
N CYS A 18 10.28 -2.62 24.53
CA CYS A 18 9.71 -2.52 25.88
C CYS A 18 10.38 -3.48 26.89
N PHE A 19 11.03 -4.55 26.41
CA PHE A 19 11.67 -5.57 27.25
C PHE A 19 13.21 -5.42 27.30
N GLU A 20 13.77 -4.45 26.58
CA GLU A 20 15.20 -4.11 26.60
C GLU A 20 15.49 -3.05 27.67
N HIS A 21 16.71 -3.04 28.24
CA HIS A 21 17.12 -2.05 29.24
C HIS A 21 18.22 -1.12 28.68
N PRO A 22 18.10 0.21 28.85
CA PRO A 22 16.97 0.93 29.46
C PRO A 22 15.74 0.92 28.54
N CYS A 23 14.54 0.74 29.12
CA CYS A 23 13.31 0.83 28.34
C CYS A 23 13.01 2.31 28.02
N ASP A 24 12.61 2.61 26.77
CA ASP A 24 12.27 3.98 26.34
C ASP A 24 10.95 4.52 26.93
N GLY A 25 10.24 3.72 27.74
CA GLY A 25 8.98 4.10 28.35
C GLY A 25 9.13 4.75 29.73
N GLU A 26 8.76 6.02 29.86
CA GLU A 26 8.52 6.63 31.17
C GLU A 26 7.26 6.01 31.81
N ARG A 27 7.47 5.06 32.74
CA ARG A 27 6.49 4.57 33.74
C ARG A 27 5.06 4.32 33.22
N SER A 28 4.81 3.13 32.65
CA SER A 28 3.52 2.38 32.67
C SER A 28 3.28 1.54 31.40
N CYS A 29 4.11 1.67 30.37
CA CYS A 29 3.87 0.99 29.07
C CYS A 29 4.36 -0.47 29.01
N CYS A 30 5.23 -0.90 29.94
CA CYS A 30 6.11 -2.05 29.70
C CYS A 30 5.74 -3.37 30.40
N THR A 31 4.57 -3.52 31.03
CA THR A 31 4.31 -4.78 31.80
C THR A 31 3.08 -5.56 31.46
N TYR A 32 2.07 -4.98 30.83
CA TYR A 32 0.86 -5.70 30.50
C TYR A 32 0.08 -4.67 29.69
N VAL A 33 -0.22 -4.94 28.43
CA VAL A 33 -1.44 -4.35 27.88
C VAL A 33 -2.50 -4.98 28.78
N ALA A 34 -2.96 -4.25 29.80
CA ALA A 34 -4.04 -4.70 30.63
C ALA A 34 -5.16 -5.15 29.68
N PRO A 35 -5.86 -6.27 29.91
CA PRO A 35 -6.90 -6.75 28.99
C PRO A 35 -7.93 -5.65 28.61
N GLU A 36 -8.01 -4.59 29.42
CA GLU A 36 -8.76 -3.35 29.23
C GLU A 36 -8.08 -2.23 28.40
N CYS A 37 -6.78 -2.24 28.14
CA CYS A 37 -6.09 -1.25 27.29
C CYS A 37 -6.27 -1.60 25.80
N THR A 38 -7.53 -1.54 25.37
CA THR A 38 -7.95 -1.94 24.02
C THR A 38 -7.40 -1.04 22.92
N PHE A 39 -6.98 0.19 23.21
CA PHE A 39 -6.51 1.14 22.20
C PHE A 39 -5.06 0.89 21.80
N GLU A 40 -4.13 0.77 22.76
CA GLU A 40 -2.71 0.54 22.48
C GLU A 40 -2.47 -0.84 21.83
N GLY A 41 -3.20 -1.88 22.28
CA GLY A 41 -3.17 -3.20 21.64
C GLY A 41 -3.62 -3.17 20.18
N LYS A 42 -4.70 -2.44 19.86
CA LYS A 42 -5.18 -2.27 18.48
C LYS A 42 -4.19 -1.54 17.59
N VAL A 43 -3.46 -0.55 18.13
CA VAL A 43 -2.40 0.16 17.40
C VAL A 43 -1.28 -0.81 17.06
N LEU A 44 -0.82 -1.62 18.02
CA LEU A 44 0.22 -2.62 17.81
C LEU A 44 -0.21 -3.72 16.82
N ASP A 45 -1.43 -4.24 16.94
CA ASP A 45 -1.94 -5.25 16.01
C ASP A 45 -2.06 -4.70 14.58
N ARG A 46 -2.51 -3.45 14.42
CA ARG A 46 -2.62 -2.80 13.11
C ARG A 46 -1.24 -2.51 12.51
N LEU A 47 -0.29 -2.05 13.32
CA LEU A 47 1.10 -1.86 12.87
C LEU A 47 1.76 -3.19 12.50
N ALA A 48 1.56 -4.24 13.29
CA ALA A 48 2.08 -5.57 12.98
C ALA A 48 1.48 -6.13 11.69
N ALA A 49 0.17 -5.97 11.48
CA ALA A 49 -0.48 -6.36 10.23
C ALA A 49 0.07 -5.58 9.03
N TYR A 50 0.39 -4.30 9.21
CA TYR A 50 1.06 -3.51 8.18
C TYR A 50 2.50 -4.02 7.92
N GLU A 51 3.31 -4.22 8.95
CA GLU A 51 4.68 -4.76 8.81
C GLU A 51 4.71 -6.18 8.24
N ASP A 52 3.66 -6.97 8.44
CA ASP A 52 3.50 -8.31 7.86
C ASP A 52 3.29 -8.26 6.34
N THR A 53 2.90 -7.12 5.75
CA THR A 53 2.84 -6.94 4.29
C THR A 53 4.22 -6.85 3.65
N GLY A 54 5.26 -6.53 4.42
CA GLY A 54 6.62 -6.30 3.90
C GLY A 54 6.79 -5.01 3.09
N LEU A 55 5.75 -4.16 3.02
CA LEU A 55 5.79 -2.89 2.32
C LEU A 55 6.47 -1.81 3.17
N GLU A 56 7.35 -1.04 2.54
CA GLU A 56 7.86 0.22 3.08
C GLU A 56 6.77 1.31 3.02
N PRO A 57 6.76 2.29 3.95
CA PRO A 57 5.76 3.36 3.94
C PRO A 57 5.59 4.08 2.59
N GLU A 58 6.68 4.22 1.84
CA GLU A 58 6.71 4.80 0.50
C GLU A 58 5.87 3.96 -0.49
N GLN A 59 5.88 2.63 -0.35
CA GLN A 59 5.16 1.70 -1.22
C GLN A 59 3.63 1.66 -0.97
N ILE A 60 3.11 2.25 0.12
CA ILE A 60 1.65 2.27 0.42
C ILE A 60 0.90 3.26 -0.48
N HIS A 61 1.60 4.25 -1.05
CA HIS A 61 0.99 5.36 -1.77
C HIS A 61 1.62 5.67 -3.13
N ASP A 62 2.60 4.87 -3.53
CA ASP A 62 3.32 5.06 -4.78
C ASP A 62 2.78 4.18 -5.91
N TRP A 63 3.16 4.57 -7.12
CA TRP A 63 2.96 3.82 -8.34
C TRP A 63 3.64 2.45 -8.24
N ILE A 64 2.90 1.39 -8.53
CA ILE A 64 3.38 0.01 -8.62
C ILE A 64 3.80 -0.25 -10.07
N PRO A 65 5.10 -0.46 -10.36
CA PRO A 65 5.53 -0.82 -11.70
C PRO A 65 4.86 -2.13 -12.15
N VAL A 66 4.47 -2.23 -13.42
CA VAL A 66 3.83 -3.46 -13.95
C VAL A 66 4.74 -4.69 -13.86
N SER A 67 6.06 -4.47 -13.77
CA SER A 67 7.07 -5.52 -13.56
C SER A 67 7.10 -6.06 -12.14
N GLU A 68 6.56 -5.33 -11.17
CA GLU A 68 6.51 -5.72 -9.75
C GLU A 68 5.17 -6.37 -9.39
N GLY A 69 4.09 -5.99 -10.07
CA GLY A 69 2.78 -6.58 -9.87
C GLY A 69 1.70 -5.96 -10.75
N LEU A 70 0.57 -6.66 -10.85
CA LEU A 70 -0.63 -6.22 -11.58
C LEU A 70 -1.83 -6.21 -10.63
N PRO A 71 -2.92 -5.48 -10.94
CA PRO A 71 -4.11 -5.47 -10.12
C PRO A 71 -4.73 -6.87 -9.97
N ASP A 72 -4.94 -7.31 -8.73
CA ASP A 72 -5.60 -8.59 -8.42
C ASP A 72 -7.15 -8.48 -8.38
N GLU A 73 -7.67 -7.27 -8.14
CA GLU A 73 -9.11 -6.99 -8.07
C GLU A 73 -9.52 -6.00 -9.18
N PRO A 74 -10.75 -6.10 -9.72
CA PRO A 74 -11.25 -5.20 -10.75
C PRO A 74 -11.64 -3.84 -10.13
N PHE A 75 -10.64 -3.02 -9.80
CA PHE A 75 -10.82 -1.62 -9.42
C PHE A 75 -10.33 -0.69 -10.53
N ALA A 76 -10.90 0.52 -10.57
CA ALA A 76 -10.39 1.57 -11.41
C ALA A 76 -8.96 1.93 -10.96
N CYS A 77 -8.05 2.09 -11.91
CA CYS A 77 -6.64 2.43 -11.69
C CYS A 77 -6.31 3.78 -12.33
N ASP A 78 -5.47 4.55 -11.65
CA ASP A 78 -4.61 5.52 -12.35
C ASP A 78 -3.43 4.74 -12.95
N VAL A 79 -2.98 5.10 -14.16
CA VAL A 79 -1.81 4.47 -14.82
C VAL A 79 -0.84 5.50 -15.36
N THR A 80 0.45 5.17 -15.34
CA THR A 80 1.47 5.83 -16.16
C THR A 80 1.65 5.06 -17.45
N VAL A 81 1.82 5.78 -18.56
CA VAL A 81 2.04 5.19 -19.87
C VAL A 81 3.24 5.81 -20.56
N LEU A 82 3.86 5.05 -21.47
CA LEU A 82 4.83 5.58 -22.40
C LEU A 82 4.11 6.30 -23.55
N ASP A 83 4.33 7.62 -23.64
CA ASP A 83 3.82 8.48 -24.71
C ASP A 83 5.00 9.01 -25.54
N SER A 84 4.74 9.50 -26.74
CA SER A 84 5.77 10.06 -27.62
C SER A 84 5.37 11.43 -28.14
N ASN A 85 6.33 12.36 -28.14
CA ASN A 85 6.11 13.67 -28.71
C ASN A 85 5.97 13.53 -30.24
N GLN A 86 4.82 13.92 -30.79
CA GLN A 86 4.54 13.79 -32.23
C GLN A 86 5.54 14.54 -33.15
N THR A 87 6.26 15.53 -32.61
CA THR A 87 7.22 16.33 -33.39
C THR A 87 8.65 15.82 -33.22
N THR A 88 9.08 15.57 -31.98
CA THR A 88 10.47 15.20 -31.69
C THR A 88 10.69 13.69 -31.65
N LEU A 89 9.61 12.91 -31.57
CA LEU A 89 9.61 11.46 -31.36
C LEU A 89 10.28 11.03 -30.05
N ASP A 90 10.47 11.96 -29.12
CA ASP A 90 10.99 11.65 -27.79
C ASP A 90 9.91 10.93 -26.97
N GLU A 91 10.30 9.82 -26.36
CA GLU A 91 9.44 9.06 -25.45
C GLU A 91 9.48 9.67 -24.04
N PHE A 92 8.32 9.76 -23.40
CA PHE A 92 8.19 10.26 -22.03
C PHE A 92 7.06 9.53 -21.30
N GLU A 93 7.18 9.44 -19.98
CA GLU A 93 6.12 8.89 -19.15
C GLU A 93 5.05 9.95 -18.87
N ASN A 94 3.79 9.56 -19.02
CA ASN A 94 2.63 10.42 -18.77
C ASN A 94 1.61 9.71 -17.89
N VAL A 95 0.91 10.45 -17.03
CA VAL A 95 -0.25 9.92 -16.32
C VAL A 95 -1.44 9.98 -17.27
N LEU A 96 -2.09 8.84 -17.48
CA LEU A 96 -3.27 8.78 -18.35
C LEU A 96 -4.38 9.66 -17.75
N PRO A 97 -5.05 10.53 -18.52
CA PRO A 97 -6.00 11.51 -17.97
C PRO A 97 -7.36 10.90 -17.57
N TYR A 98 -7.51 9.59 -17.64
CA TYR A 98 -8.70 8.84 -17.26
C TYR A 98 -8.30 7.51 -16.60
N HIS A 99 -9.17 7.00 -15.74
CA HIS A 99 -8.94 5.71 -15.08
C HIS A 99 -9.16 4.54 -16.05
N VAL A 100 -8.43 3.46 -15.81
CA VAL A 100 -8.49 2.22 -16.60
C VAL A 100 -8.68 1.01 -15.69
N GLY A 101 -9.16 -0.10 -16.24
CA GLY A 101 -9.22 -1.39 -15.56
C GLY A 101 -8.14 -2.35 -16.04
N TYR A 102 -7.94 -3.43 -15.29
CA TYR A 102 -7.16 -4.60 -15.71
C TYR A 102 -8.05 -5.84 -15.57
N ASP A 103 -8.20 -6.62 -16.64
CA ASP A 103 -9.08 -7.81 -16.64
C ASP A 103 -8.35 -9.14 -16.39
N GLY A 104 -7.05 -9.08 -16.10
CA GLY A 104 -6.19 -10.25 -15.94
C GLY A 104 -5.37 -10.58 -17.18
N GLU A 105 -5.68 -9.96 -18.32
CA GLU A 105 -4.90 -10.09 -19.56
C GLU A 105 -4.46 -8.71 -20.05
N ASP A 106 -5.40 -7.78 -20.22
CA ASP A 106 -5.20 -6.47 -20.85
C ASP A 106 -5.68 -5.29 -19.98
N TRP A 107 -5.08 -4.12 -20.23
CA TRP A 107 -5.56 -2.85 -19.68
C TRP A 107 -6.69 -2.30 -20.56
N ASN A 108 -7.82 -1.93 -19.95
CA ASN A 108 -9.03 -1.55 -20.67
C ASN A 108 -9.65 -0.22 -20.19
N ASP A 109 -10.35 0.46 -21.10
CA ASP A 109 -11.14 1.64 -20.77
C ASP A 109 -12.47 1.28 -20.08
N ALA A 110 -13.27 2.29 -19.74
CA ALA A 110 -14.56 2.09 -19.08
C ALA A 110 -15.60 1.32 -19.92
N GLU A 111 -15.37 1.17 -21.22
CA GLU A 111 -16.22 0.39 -22.14
C GLU A 111 -15.68 -1.04 -22.33
N GLY A 112 -14.53 -1.37 -21.75
CA GLY A 112 -13.86 -2.67 -21.89
C GLY A 112 -13.00 -2.80 -23.14
N ASN A 113 -12.71 -1.69 -23.84
CA ASN A 113 -11.79 -1.73 -24.98
C ASN A 113 -10.35 -1.64 -24.48
N THR A 114 -9.44 -2.45 -25.04
CA THR A 114 -8.00 -2.37 -24.74
C THR A 114 -7.47 -0.97 -25.05
N ILE A 115 -6.75 -0.37 -24.09
CA ILE A 115 -6.13 0.93 -24.31
C ILE A 115 -4.93 0.82 -25.26
N PRO A 116 -4.67 1.83 -26.12
CA PRO A 116 -3.61 1.74 -27.13
C PRO A 116 -2.22 2.12 -26.60
N PHE A 117 -2.03 2.15 -25.28
CA PHE A 117 -0.83 2.66 -24.63
C PHE A 117 -0.12 1.58 -23.82
N GLU A 118 1.21 1.61 -23.78
CA GLU A 118 2.00 0.75 -22.91
C GLU A 118 1.98 1.30 -21.48
N VAL A 119 1.38 0.56 -20.55
CA VAL A 119 1.34 0.91 -19.13
C VAL A 119 2.65 0.55 -18.46
N THR A 120 3.27 1.51 -17.78
CA THR A 120 4.56 1.34 -17.07
C THR A 120 4.37 1.13 -15.57
N ALA A 121 3.39 1.78 -14.95
CA ALA A 121 3.03 1.63 -13.55
C ALA A 121 1.56 1.98 -13.28
N TRP A 122 1.04 1.54 -12.14
CA TRP A 122 -0.36 1.74 -11.78
C TRP A 122 -0.54 1.98 -10.28
N LYS A 123 -1.69 2.54 -9.90
CA LYS A 123 -2.16 2.58 -8.51
C LYS A 123 -3.69 2.53 -8.47
N PRO A 124 -4.30 2.01 -7.39
CA PRO A 124 -5.74 2.04 -7.25
C PRO A 124 -6.25 3.49 -7.25
N ALA A 125 -7.34 3.74 -7.97
CA ALA A 125 -8.04 5.01 -7.94
C ALA A 125 -8.61 5.28 -6.53
N PRO A 126 -8.77 6.55 -6.14
CA PRO A 126 -9.33 6.89 -4.84
C PRO A 126 -10.75 6.34 -4.65
N GLU A 127 -11.08 5.94 -3.41
CA GLU A 127 -12.43 5.48 -3.10
C GLU A 127 -13.48 6.57 -3.38
N PRO A 128 -14.68 6.19 -3.88
CA PRO A 128 -15.77 7.14 -4.06
C PRO A 128 -16.16 7.83 -2.76
N TYR A 129 -16.53 9.10 -2.85
CA TYR A 129 -17.07 9.86 -1.72
C TYR A 129 -18.28 9.16 -1.08
N ARG A 130 -18.33 9.15 0.26
CA ARG A 130 -19.46 8.66 1.06
C ARG A 130 -19.87 9.73 2.09
N GLU A 131 -21.14 10.11 2.13
CA GLU A 131 -21.68 10.88 3.25
C GLU A 131 -21.76 9.98 4.50
N GLY A 132 -21.37 10.53 5.66
CA GLY A 132 -21.36 9.85 6.96
C GLY A 132 -22.55 10.22 7.84
#